data_AF-A0A929H7B9-F1
#
_entry.id   AF-A0A929H7B9-F1
#
_cell.length_a   1.000
_cell.length_b   1.000
_cell.length_c   1.000
_cell.angle_alpha   90.00
_cell.angle_beta   90.00
_cell.angle_gamma   90.00
#
_symmetry.space_group_name_H-M   'P 1'
#
loop_
_entity.id
_entity.type
_entity.pdbx_description
1 polymer ?
#
loop_
_entity_poly.entity_id
_entity_poly.type
_entity_poly.pdbx_seq_one_letter_code
_entity_poly.pdbx_strand_id
1 'polypeptide(L)'
;MLLKNINKKMVFMGLALTALLGVSLTAQAAIYVYQLPDGSRIITDHAVKTKDYKLIRSSQTIDGVGLVAANRAPQFFRADPASYDSLIQRMSRRYKVDPALVKAVVHAESAFNPYATSNKGASGLMQLMPATAEIYGVSDIYDPTQNIRAGVRYLKDLLAQHRSIRLAVAAYNAGPTAVKRYRGIPPYNETRNYVRKVMRYKKRYARVNWSGV
;
A
#
# COMPACT_ATOMS: atom_id res chain seq x y z
N MET A 1 -33.58 -70.40 40.51
CA MET A 1 -34.98 -70.85 40.63
C MET A 1 -35.85 -69.59 40.72
N LEU A 2 -36.65 -69.31 39.68
CA LEU A 2 -37.92 -68.56 39.70
C LEU A 2 -37.85 -67.09 40.19
N LEU A 3 -38.08 -66.03 39.39
CA LEU A 3 -39.20 -65.83 38.47
C LEU A 3 -38.87 -64.81 37.35
N LYS A 4 -39.43 -65.13 36.18
CA LYS A 4 -39.59 -64.30 34.98
C LYS A 4 -40.53 -63.12 35.27
N ASN A 5 -40.31 -61.96 34.65
CA ASN A 5 -41.38 -61.37 33.83
C ASN A 5 -40.86 -60.40 32.77
N ILE A 6 -41.03 -60.84 31.53
CA ILE A 6 -40.82 -60.14 30.27
C ILE A 6 -42.14 -59.44 29.96
N ASN A 7 -42.13 -58.14 29.68
CA ASN A 7 -43.19 -57.54 28.88
C ASN A 7 -42.61 -56.61 27.81
N LYS A 8 -42.93 -56.99 26.57
CA LYS A 8 -42.50 -56.44 25.31
C LYS A 8 -43.16 -55.09 25.06
N LYS A 9 -42.36 -54.08 24.71
CA LYS A 9 -42.78 -53.04 23.75
C LYS A 9 -41.61 -52.77 22.81
N MET A 10 -41.62 -53.46 21.67
CA MET A 10 -40.85 -53.10 20.50
C MET A 10 -41.43 -51.78 19.96
N VAL A 11 -40.64 -50.71 20.00
CA VAL A 11 -40.83 -49.53 19.16
C VAL A 11 -39.53 -49.33 18.40
N PHE A 12 -39.58 -49.59 17.09
CA PHE A 12 -38.56 -49.21 16.14
C PHE A 12 -38.62 -47.69 15.94
N MET A 13 -37.55 -46.97 16.29
CA MET A 13 -37.22 -45.63 15.80
C MET A 13 -35.74 -45.45 16.19
N GLY A 14 -34.77 -45.51 15.29
CA GLY A 14 -34.61 -44.63 14.15
C GLY A 14 -33.26 -43.94 14.34
N LEU A 15 -32.38 -44.07 13.34
CA LEU A 15 -31.05 -43.46 13.24
C LEU A 15 -30.99 -42.02 13.78
N ALA A 16 -29.88 -41.68 14.43
CA ALA A 16 -29.07 -40.52 14.04
C ALA A 16 -27.76 -40.50 14.83
N LEU A 17 -26.74 -41.19 14.30
CA LEU A 17 -25.35 -40.86 14.56
C LEU A 17 -25.05 -39.58 13.77
N THR A 18 -25.46 -38.42 14.29
CA THR A 18 -25.07 -37.12 13.72
C THR A 18 -23.77 -36.68 14.39
N ALA A 19 -22.67 -37.06 13.75
CA ALA A 19 -21.42 -36.35 13.88
C ALA A 19 -21.68 -34.86 13.65
N LEU A 20 -21.53 -34.04 14.70
CA LEU A 20 -21.37 -32.60 14.53
C LEU A 20 -19.99 -32.39 13.87
N LEU A 21 -19.97 -32.55 12.55
CA LEU A 21 -18.94 -32.00 11.70
C LEU A 21 -18.96 -30.48 11.90
N GLY A 22 -17.86 -29.95 12.43
CA GLY A 22 -17.62 -28.52 12.43
C GLY A 22 -17.66 -28.02 10.99
N VAL A 23 -18.75 -27.36 10.61
CA VAL A 23 -18.77 -26.56 9.40
C VAL A 23 -18.00 -25.29 9.74
N SER A 24 -16.68 -25.34 9.58
CA SER A 24 -15.90 -24.12 9.42
C SER A 24 -16.45 -23.43 8.17
N LEU A 25 -17.23 -22.36 8.37
CA LEU A 25 -17.54 -21.41 7.32
C LEU A 25 -16.20 -20.79 6.90
N THR A 26 -15.53 -21.38 5.92
CA THR A 26 -14.49 -20.66 5.20
C THR A 26 -15.19 -19.48 4.56
N ALA A 27 -14.93 -18.26 5.03
CA ALA A 27 -15.29 -17.10 4.26
C ALA A 27 -14.39 -17.13 3.02
N GLN A 28 -14.90 -17.63 1.88
CA GLN A 28 -14.24 -17.47 0.60
C GLN A 28 -14.03 -15.97 0.36
N ALA A 29 -12.80 -15.48 0.56
CA ALA A 29 -12.45 -14.10 0.26
C ALA A 29 -12.41 -13.95 -1.26
N ALA A 30 -13.51 -13.48 -1.83
CA ALA A 30 -13.59 -13.21 -3.25
C ALA A 30 -12.83 -11.92 -3.56
N ILE A 31 -11.93 -11.96 -4.55
CA ILE A 31 -11.26 -10.75 -5.05
C ILE A 31 -12.09 -10.21 -6.20
N TYR A 32 -12.40 -8.92 -6.16
CA TYR A 32 -13.08 -8.18 -7.22
C TYR A 32 -12.16 -7.14 -7.81
N VAL A 33 -12.12 -7.05 -9.14
CA VAL A 33 -11.36 -6.06 -9.90
C VAL A 33 -12.33 -5.21 -10.71
N TYR A 34 -12.40 -3.92 -10.43
CA TYR A 34 -13.22 -2.97 -11.17
C TYR A 34 -12.37 -1.98 -11.98
N GLN A 35 -12.90 -1.49 -13.10
CA GLN A 35 -12.35 -0.38 -13.87
C GLN A 35 -13.20 0.88 -13.65
N LEU A 36 -12.54 1.99 -13.33
CA LEU A 36 -13.13 3.31 -13.13
C LEU A 36 -13.30 4.06 -14.47
N PRO A 37 -14.10 5.14 -14.52
CA PRO A 37 -14.29 5.95 -15.73
C PRO A 37 -13.00 6.55 -16.30
N ASP A 38 -11.99 6.78 -15.46
CA ASP A 38 -10.67 7.29 -15.87
C ASP A 38 -9.72 6.19 -16.40
N GLY A 39 -10.23 4.96 -16.54
CA GLY A 39 -9.48 3.80 -17.05
C GLY A 39 -8.65 3.06 -16.00
N SER A 40 -8.48 3.61 -14.80
CA SER A 40 -7.77 2.95 -13.70
C SER A 40 -8.55 1.74 -13.15
N ARG A 41 -7.91 0.85 -12.38
CA ARG A 41 -8.60 -0.27 -11.73
C ARG A 41 -8.40 -0.27 -10.21
N ILE A 42 -9.39 -0.84 -9.52
CA ILE A 42 -9.44 -1.06 -8.07
C ILE A 42 -9.60 -2.55 -7.80
N ILE A 43 -8.90 -3.05 -6.77
CA ILE A 43 -8.99 -4.43 -6.28
C ILE A 43 -9.56 -4.37 -4.86
N THR A 44 -10.56 -5.19 -4.57
CA THR A 44 -11.27 -5.21 -3.29
C THR A 44 -11.66 -6.65 -2.92
N ASP A 45 -11.84 -6.91 -1.63
CA ASP A 45 -12.30 -8.18 -1.06
C ASP A 45 -13.83 -8.30 -0.95
N HIS A 46 -14.54 -7.24 -1.32
CA HIS A 46 -16.01 -7.18 -1.34
C HIS A 46 -16.53 -6.47 -2.59
N ALA A 47 -17.70 -6.88 -3.07
CA ALA A 47 -18.32 -6.26 -4.23
C ALA A 47 -18.72 -4.80 -3.95
N VAL A 48 -18.34 -3.88 -4.84
CA VAL A 48 -18.78 -2.48 -4.81
C VAL A 48 -20.06 -2.34 -5.64
N LYS A 49 -21.12 -1.78 -5.05
CA LYS A 49 -22.39 -1.49 -5.73
C LYS A 49 -22.39 -0.06 -6.27
N THR A 50 -21.91 0.12 -7.51
CA THR A 50 -22.03 1.37 -8.24
C THR A 50 -22.13 1.10 -9.75
N LYS A 51 -22.85 1.98 -10.46
CA LYS A 51 -22.98 1.93 -11.93
C LYS A 51 -21.77 2.50 -12.66
N ASP A 52 -20.97 3.31 -11.97
CA ASP A 52 -19.86 4.04 -12.57
C ASP A 52 -18.60 3.17 -12.73
N TYR A 53 -18.56 2.01 -12.04
CA TYR A 53 -17.42 1.10 -12.05
C TYR A 53 -17.78 -0.17 -12.80
N LYS A 54 -16.95 -0.53 -13.78
CA LYS A 54 -17.15 -1.75 -14.56
C LYS A 54 -16.45 -2.91 -13.87
N LEU A 55 -17.18 -3.93 -13.44
CA LEU A 55 -16.55 -5.17 -12.95
C LEU A 55 -15.81 -5.85 -14.11
N ILE A 56 -14.51 -6.02 -13.95
CA ILE A 56 -13.64 -6.66 -14.95
C ILE A 56 -13.40 -8.12 -14.61
N ARG A 57 -13.24 -8.45 -13.32
CA ARG A 57 -12.97 -9.82 -12.88
C ARG A 57 -13.41 -10.04 -11.44
N SER A 58 -13.93 -11.22 -11.14
CA SER A 58 -14.07 -11.73 -9.78
C SER A 58 -13.48 -13.15 -9.70
N SER A 59 -12.88 -13.51 -8.57
CA SER A 59 -12.37 -14.86 -8.29
C SER A 59 -12.64 -15.26 -6.86
N GLN A 60 -13.09 -16.50 -6.62
CA GLN A 60 -13.36 -17.05 -5.29
C GLN A 60 -12.16 -17.79 -4.67
N THR A 61 -11.11 -18.08 -5.46
CA THR A 61 -9.90 -18.76 -4.98
C THR A 61 -8.75 -17.77 -4.80
N ILE A 62 -8.16 -17.80 -3.60
CA ILE A 62 -7.03 -16.96 -3.17
C ILE A 62 -5.73 -17.37 -3.87
N ASP A 63 -5.64 -18.62 -4.36
CA ASP A 63 -4.41 -19.17 -4.90
C ASP A 63 -3.89 -18.40 -6.12
N GLY A 64 -2.84 -17.61 -5.89
CA GLY A 64 -2.05 -16.94 -6.90
C GLY A 64 -2.65 -15.66 -7.48
N VAL A 65 -3.93 -15.34 -7.30
CA VAL A 65 -4.54 -14.19 -8.01
C VAL A 65 -4.10 -12.84 -7.45
N GLY A 66 -3.95 -12.71 -6.13
CA GLY A 66 -3.48 -11.48 -5.49
C GLY A 66 -2.03 -11.13 -5.86
N LEU A 67 -1.13 -12.13 -5.81
CA LEU A 67 0.27 -11.96 -6.19
C LEU A 67 0.44 -11.79 -7.72
N VAL A 68 -0.32 -12.51 -8.55
CA VAL A 68 -0.22 -12.38 -10.01
C VAL A 68 -0.85 -11.08 -10.51
N ALA A 69 -1.94 -10.60 -9.91
CA ALA A 69 -2.55 -9.32 -10.26
C ALA A 69 -1.67 -8.13 -9.84
N ALA A 70 -1.05 -8.19 -8.65
CA ALA A 70 -0.10 -7.19 -8.18
C ALA A 70 1.18 -7.17 -9.03
N ASN A 71 1.73 -8.35 -9.39
CA ASN A 71 2.98 -8.45 -10.14
C ASN A 71 2.84 -8.17 -11.65
N ARG A 72 1.66 -8.37 -12.25
CA ARG A 72 1.47 -8.15 -13.71
C ARG A 72 0.92 -6.78 -14.08
N ALA A 73 0.42 -6.00 -13.12
CA ALA A 73 -0.11 -4.67 -13.41
C ALA A 73 -0.16 -3.74 -12.19
N PRO A 74 0.98 -3.12 -11.81
CA PRO A 74 1.07 -2.16 -10.70
C PRO A 74 0.22 -0.89 -10.88
N GLN A 75 -0.34 -0.67 -12.08
CA GLN A 75 -1.31 0.39 -12.39
C GLN A 75 -2.71 0.18 -11.76
N PHE A 76 -2.95 -0.92 -11.04
CA PHE A 76 -4.27 -1.32 -10.52
C PHE A 76 -4.42 -1.26 -9.00
N PHE A 77 -3.51 -0.56 -8.31
CA PHE A 77 -3.63 -0.29 -6.88
C PHE A 77 -3.86 1.21 -6.66
N ARG A 78 -5.12 1.60 -6.39
CA ARG A 78 -5.40 2.89 -5.75
C ARG A 78 -5.44 2.66 -4.24
N ALA A 79 -4.30 2.80 -3.58
CA ALA A 79 -4.31 2.89 -2.13
C ALA A 79 -5.10 4.13 -1.71
N ASP A 80 -5.91 3.96 -0.67
CA ASP A 80 -6.42 5.12 0.04
C ASP A 80 -5.23 5.94 0.57
N PRO A 81 -5.09 7.23 0.19
CA PRO A 81 -4.05 8.10 0.71
C PRO A 81 -3.98 8.16 2.24
N ALA A 82 -5.07 7.82 2.95
CA ALA A 82 -5.11 7.78 4.41
C ALA A 82 -4.54 6.47 5.01
N SER A 83 -4.44 5.38 4.25
CA SER A 83 -3.96 4.08 4.77
C SER A 83 -2.56 4.13 5.38
N TYR A 84 -1.73 5.09 4.96
CA TYR A 84 -0.37 5.26 5.46
C TYR A 84 -0.19 6.45 6.39
N ASP A 85 -1.26 7.17 6.77
CA ASP A 85 -1.11 8.42 7.52
C ASP A 85 -0.50 8.22 8.90
N SER A 86 -0.94 7.22 9.66
CA SER A 86 -0.36 6.92 10.97
C SER A 86 1.11 6.51 10.87
N LEU A 87 1.49 5.75 9.83
CA LEU A 87 2.87 5.37 9.57
C LEU A 87 3.72 6.58 9.16
N ILE A 88 3.23 7.42 8.25
CA ILE A 88 3.88 8.65 7.81
C ILE A 88 4.09 9.57 9.02
N GLN A 89 3.06 9.82 9.82
CA GLN A 89 3.15 10.64 11.03
C GLN A 89 4.19 10.10 12.01
N ARG A 90 4.18 8.79 12.28
CA ARG A 90 5.13 8.15 13.19
C ARG A 90 6.58 8.33 12.70
N MET A 91 6.84 8.08 11.42
CA MET A 91 8.19 8.21 10.86
C MET A 91 8.63 9.68 10.76
N SER A 92 7.71 10.57 10.37
CA SER A 92 7.92 12.02 10.36
C SER A 92 8.30 12.57 11.74
N ARG A 93 7.58 12.18 12.80
CA ARG A 93 7.92 12.55 14.18
C ARG A 93 9.29 12.01 14.58
N ARG A 94 9.55 10.72 14.33
CA ARG A 94 10.82 10.07 14.69
C ARG A 94 12.04 10.74 14.06
N TYR A 95 11.94 11.13 12.80
CA TYR A 95 13.06 11.70 12.04
C TYR A 95 12.99 13.23 11.87
N LYS A 96 12.02 13.88 12.52
CA LYS A 96 11.80 15.34 12.49
C LYS A 96 11.64 15.90 11.08
N VAL A 97 10.87 15.23 10.24
CA VAL A 97 10.53 15.67 8.87
C VAL A 97 9.04 15.99 8.80
N ASP A 98 8.67 17.11 8.17
CA ASP A 98 7.28 17.54 7.99
C ASP A 98 6.41 16.40 7.37
N PRO A 99 5.36 15.91 8.05
CA PRO A 99 4.50 14.85 7.53
C PRO A 99 3.77 15.22 6.24
N ALA A 100 3.45 16.51 6.04
CA ALA A 100 2.88 16.97 4.78
C ALA A 100 3.87 16.83 3.61
N LEU A 101 5.17 17.01 3.88
CA LEU A 101 6.21 16.80 2.87
C LEU A 101 6.39 15.30 2.57
N VAL A 102 6.44 14.45 3.59
CA VAL A 102 6.58 13.00 3.41
C VAL A 102 5.41 12.44 2.60
N LYS A 103 4.17 12.77 2.97
CA LYS A 103 2.98 12.35 2.21
C LYS A 103 2.96 12.89 0.80
N ALA A 104 3.46 14.10 0.59
CA ALA A 104 3.61 14.67 -0.75
C ALA A 104 4.61 13.91 -1.63
N VAL A 105 5.73 13.44 -1.05
CA VAL A 105 6.70 12.59 -1.74
C VAL A 105 6.08 11.23 -2.05
N VAL A 106 5.47 10.55 -1.09
CA VAL A 106 4.78 9.25 -1.32
C VAL A 106 3.76 9.36 -2.45
N HIS A 107 2.92 10.40 -2.44
CA HIS A 107 1.94 10.63 -3.52
C HIS A 107 2.63 10.88 -4.86
N ALA A 108 3.67 11.71 -4.88
CA ALA A 108 4.40 12.02 -6.11
C ALA A 108 5.10 10.80 -6.72
N GLU A 109 5.59 9.89 -5.88
CA GLU A 109 6.39 8.74 -6.29
C GLU A 109 5.54 7.56 -6.76
N SER A 110 4.59 7.13 -5.93
CA SER A 110 3.87 5.86 -6.14
C SER A 110 2.37 6.01 -6.25
N ALA A 111 1.84 7.23 -6.04
CA ALA A 111 0.41 7.43 -5.78
C ALA A 111 -0.11 6.48 -4.67
N PHE A 112 0.72 6.24 -3.64
CA PHE A 112 0.49 5.34 -2.52
C PHE A 112 0.51 3.83 -2.86
N ASN A 113 0.95 3.42 -4.04
CA ASN A 113 1.13 2.01 -4.35
C ASN A 113 2.42 1.43 -3.72
N PRO A 114 2.33 0.51 -2.73
CA PRO A 114 3.50 -0.08 -2.09
C PRO A 114 4.23 -1.07 -2.99
N TYR A 115 3.62 -1.51 -4.10
CA TYR A 115 4.21 -2.41 -5.09
C TYR A 115 4.64 -1.69 -6.37
N ALA A 116 4.71 -0.35 -6.34
CA ALA A 116 5.15 0.42 -7.50
C ALA A 116 6.63 0.12 -7.81
N THR A 117 6.94 -0.11 -9.09
CA THR A 117 8.31 -0.23 -9.58
C THR A 117 8.46 0.53 -10.89
N SER A 118 9.44 1.42 -10.95
CA SER A 118 9.76 2.17 -12.17
C SER A 118 10.64 1.36 -13.12
N ASN A 119 10.71 1.78 -14.38
CA ASN A 119 11.60 1.18 -15.39
C ASN A 119 13.09 1.23 -15.01
N LYS A 120 13.47 2.13 -14.08
CA LYS A 120 14.84 2.28 -13.58
C LYS A 120 15.11 1.45 -12.31
N GLY A 121 14.11 0.72 -11.81
CA GLY A 121 14.22 -0.12 -10.62
C GLY A 121 13.95 0.58 -9.29
N ALA A 122 13.48 1.83 -9.30
CA ALA A 122 12.99 2.47 -8.08
C ALA A 122 11.71 1.78 -7.61
N SER A 123 11.59 1.46 -6.31
CA SER A 123 10.52 0.59 -5.80
C SER A 123 9.85 1.08 -4.51
N GLY A 124 8.58 0.70 -4.36
CA GLY A 124 7.75 0.95 -3.19
C GLY A 124 7.19 2.37 -3.09
N LEU A 125 6.62 2.67 -1.91
CA LEU A 125 5.86 3.90 -1.65
C LEU A 125 6.62 5.19 -1.91
N MET A 126 7.90 5.22 -1.56
CA MET A 126 8.80 6.37 -1.72
C MET A 126 9.82 6.17 -2.85
N GLN A 127 9.60 5.16 -3.73
CA GLN A 127 10.42 4.85 -4.91
C GLN A 127 11.92 4.89 -4.62
N LEU A 128 12.37 4.05 -3.69
CA LEU A 128 13.79 3.95 -3.38
C LEU A 128 14.51 3.15 -4.46
N MET A 129 15.69 3.63 -4.87
CA MET A 129 16.62 2.82 -5.64
C MET A 129 17.20 1.70 -4.76
N PRO A 130 17.54 0.52 -5.31
CA PRO A 130 18.07 -0.60 -4.53
C PRO A 130 19.31 -0.22 -3.69
N ALA A 131 20.26 0.52 -4.27
CA ALA A 131 21.44 1.00 -3.54
C ALA A 131 21.08 1.95 -2.37
N THR A 132 20.06 2.79 -2.54
CA THR A 132 19.56 3.63 -1.44
C THR A 132 18.90 2.78 -0.36
N ALA A 133 18.05 1.82 -0.75
CA ALA A 133 17.40 0.90 0.18
C ALA A 133 18.43 0.14 1.04
N GLU A 134 19.53 -0.33 0.44
CA GLU A 134 20.65 -0.98 1.13
C GLU A 134 21.28 -0.06 2.18
N ILE A 135 21.69 1.16 1.80
CA ILE A 135 22.28 2.15 2.72
C ILE A 135 21.40 2.41 3.94
N TYR A 136 20.07 2.40 3.77
CA TYR A 136 19.11 2.67 4.83
C TYR A 136 18.57 1.42 5.55
N GLY A 137 19.12 0.24 5.24
CA GLY A 137 18.85 -1.02 5.92
C GLY A 137 17.43 -1.52 5.65
N VAL A 138 17.06 -1.64 4.38
CA VAL A 138 15.79 -2.19 3.91
C VAL A 138 16.03 -3.61 3.41
N SER A 139 15.39 -4.60 4.04
CA SER A 139 15.46 -6.00 3.61
C SER A 139 14.32 -6.37 2.66
N ASP A 140 13.17 -5.71 2.78
CA ASP A 140 12.06 -5.79 1.83
C ASP A 140 11.67 -4.37 1.38
N ILE A 141 11.91 -4.06 0.10
CA ILE A 141 11.68 -2.73 -0.47
C ILE A 141 10.21 -2.44 -0.72
N TYR A 142 9.35 -3.46 -0.75
CA TYR A 142 7.89 -3.31 -0.91
C TYR A 142 7.16 -3.29 0.44
N ASP A 143 7.81 -3.65 1.55
CA ASP A 143 7.25 -3.45 2.88
C ASP A 143 7.03 -1.95 3.15
N PRO A 144 5.78 -1.50 3.38
CA PRO A 144 5.48 -0.09 3.58
C PRO A 144 6.26 0.56 4.73
N THR A 145 6.46 -0.17 5.83
CA THR A 145 7.11 0.36 7.03
C THR A 145 8.60 0.60 6.78
N GLN A 146 9.29 -0.36 6.17
CA GLN A 146 10.69 -0.25 5.82
C GLN A 146 10.91 0.82 4.74
N ASN A 147 10.10 0.81 3.68
CA ASN A 147 10.22 1.76 2.57
C ASN A 147 10.00 3.20 3.03
N ILE A 148 8.94 3.48 3.79
CA ILE A 148 8.70 4.83 4.35
C ILE A 148 9.79 5.21 5.35
N ARG A 149 10.19 4.30 6.26
CA ARG A 149 11.28 4.59 7.22
C ARG A 149 12.56 5.01 6.50
N ALA A 150 12.98 4.25 5.49
CA ALA A 150 14.18 4.54 4.72
C ALA A 150 14.05 5.81 3.88
N GLY A 151 12.93 6.01 3.18
CA GLY A 151 12.70 7.21 2.37
C GLY A 151 12.61 8.48 3.21
N VAL A 152 12.03 8.43 4.42
CA VAL A 152 12.02 9.57 5.35
C VAL A 152 13.43 9.89 5.86
N ARG A 153 14.25 8.88 6.17
CA ARG A 153 15.65 9.09 6.55
C ARG A 153 16.46 9.69 5.40
N TYR A 154 16.31 9.16 4.19
CA TYR A 154 16.96 9.71 3.01
C TYR A 154 16.55 11.17 2.76
N LEU A 155 15.26 11.46 2.81
CA LEU A 155 14.74 12.82 2.67
C LEU A 155 15.27 13.77 3.76
N LYS A 156 15.38 13.32 5.01
CA LYS A 156 15.98 14.08 6.11
C LYS A 156 17.43 14.47 5.77
N ASP A 157 18.22 13.52 5.30
CA ASP A 157 19.63 13.77 4.99
C ASP A 157 19.78 14.76 3.82
N LEU A 158 18.92 14.66 2.80
CA LEU A 158 18.86 15.65 1.72
C LEU A 158 18.43 17.03 2.21
N LEU A 159 17.46 17.12 3.13
CA LEU A 159 17.05 18.39 3.72
C LEU A 159 18.19 19.05 4.51
N ALA A 160 19.00 18.27 5.23
CA ALA A 160 20.17 18.76 5.94
C ALA A 160 21.28 19.28 5.00
N GLN A 161 21.43 18.66 3.83
CA GLN A 161 22.46 19.02 2.85
C GLN A 161 22.09 20.22 1.96
N HIS A 162 20.84 20.66 1.95
CA HIS A 162 20.35 21.67 1.01
C HIS A 162 19.66 22.85 1.70
N ARG A 163 20.01 24.07 1.28
CA ARG A 163 19.46 25.34 1.78
C ARG A 163 17.94 25.54 1.62
N SER A 164 17.26 24.66 0.89
CA SER A 164 15.80 24.77 0.71
C SER A 164 15.16 23.42 0.43
N ILE A 165 13.90 23.29 0.84
CA ILE A 165 13.06 22.10 0.58
C ILE A 165 13.00 21.78 -0.92
N ARG A 166 12.92 22.81 -1.79
CA ARG A 166 12.85 22.61 -3.24
C ARG A 166 14.10 21.94 -3.81
N LEU A 167 15.27 22.27 -3.26
CA LEU A 167 16.54 21.65 -3.67
C LEU A 167 16.67 20.22 -3.13
N ALA A 168 16.24 19.97 -1.88
CA ALA A 168 16.21 18.63 -1.33
C ALA A 168 15.28 17.70 -2.13
N VAL A 169 14.09 18.18 -2.50
CA VAL A 169 13.14 17.44 -3.35
C VAL A 169 13.69 17.22 -4.76
N ALA A 170 14.40 18.20 -5.33
CA ALA A 170 15.09 18.02 -6.61
C ALA A 170 16.20 16.96 -6.51
N ALA A 171 16.98 16.96 -5.42
CA ALA A 171 18.02 15.98 -5.16
C ALA A 171 17.45 14.57 -4.93
N TYR A 172 16.26 14.48 -4.34
CA TYR A 172 15.57 13.21 -4.15
C TYR A 172 15.29 12.53 -5.50
N ASN A 173 14.80 13.29 -6.49
CA ASN A 173 14.45 12.77 -7.81
C ASN A 173 15.65 12.67 -8.78
N ALA A 174 16.50 13.68 -8.85
CA ALA A 174 17.60 13.75 -9.83
C ALA A 174 18.95 13.25 -9.28
N GLY A 175 19.01 12.95 -7.98
CA GLY A 175 20.24 12.68 -7.26
C GLY A 175 20.96 13.95 -6.77
N PRO A 176 21.64 13.90 -5.61
CA PRO A 176 22.33 15.05 -5.03
C PRO A 176 23.50 15.55 -5.90
N THR A 177 24.17 14.64 -6.62
CA THR A 177 25.26 14.99 -7.54
C THR A 177 24.80 15.90 -8.68
N ALA A 178 23.60 15.68 -9.21
CA ALA A 178 23.03 16.53 -10.26
C ALA A 178 22.76 17.94 -9.72
N VAL A 179 22.10 18.04 -8.56
CA VAL A 179 21.82 19.34 -7.91
C VAL A 179 23.12 20.10 -7.60
N LYS A 180 24.16 19.40 -7.13
CA LYS A 180 25.49 19.98 -6.90
C LYS A 180 26.12 20.50 -8.19
N ARG A 181 26.09 19.71 -9.27
CA ARG A 181 26.63 20.08 -10.59
C ARG A 181 25.98 21.34 -11.15
N TYR A 182 24.66 21.42 -11.10
CA TYR A 182 23.90 22.57 -11.61
C TYR A 182 23.78 23.74 -10.60
N ARG A 183 24.32 23.58 -9.38
CA ARG A 183 24.21 24.56 -8.28
C ARG A 183 22.76 24.99 -7.98
N GLY A 184 21.80 24.12 -8.29
CA GLY A 184 20.38 24.44 -8.35
C GLY A 184 19.54 23.25 -8.79
N ILE A 185 18.26 23.50 -9.08
CA ILE A 185 17.38 22.48 -9.68
C ILE A 185 17.88 22.23 -11.11
N PRO A 186 18.29 21.00 -11.47
CA PRO A 186 18.75 20.69 -12.82
C PRO A 186 17.68 21.07 -13.87
N PRO A 187 18.08 21.47 -15.09
CA PRO A 187 17.16 21.83 -16.17
C PRO A 187 16.47 20.61 -16.80
N TYR A 188 16.24 19.55 -16.02
CA TYR A 188 15.51 18.37 -16.45
C TYR A 188 14.02 18.61 -16.28
N ASN A 189 13.26 18.46 -17.37
CA ASN A 189 11.81 18.66 -17.34
C ASN A 189 11.14 17.75 -16.30
N GLU A 190 11.56 16.49 -16.21
CA GLU A 190 11.10 15.53 -15.19
C GLU A 190 11.26 16.08 -13.77
N THR A 191 12.47 16.53 -13.40
CA THR A 191 12.77 17.03 -12.06
C THR A 191 12.04 18.34 -11.75
N ARG A 192 11.97 19.28 -12.70
CA ARG A 192 11.21 20.53 -12.50
C ARG A 192 9.72 20.25 -12.30
N ASN A 193 9.16 19.28 -13.04
CA ASN A 193 7.78 18.85 -12.90
C ASN A 193 7.55 18.16 -11.55
N TYR A 194 8.48 17.28 -11.15
CA TYR A 194 8.45 16.58 -9.88
C TYR A 194 8.45 17.55 -8.69
N VAL A 195 9.36 18.53 -8.67
CA VAL A 195 9.40 19.56 -7.61
C VAL A 195 8.08 20.33 -7.54
N ARG A 196 7.53 20.78 -8.68
CA ARG A 196 6.22 21.46 -8.71
C ARG A 196 5.10 20.58 -8.15
N LYS A 197 5.08 19.29 -8.54
CA LYS A 197 4.10 18.30 -8.10
C LYS A 197 4.17 18.09 -6.58
N VAL A 198 5.35 17.84 -6.02
CA VAL A 198 5.55 17.65 -4.57
C VAL A 198 5.16 18.91 -3.79
N MET A 199 5.60 20.09 -4.22
CA MET A 199 5.27 21.33 -3.49
C MET A 199 3.77 21.62 -3.48
N ARG A 200 3.06 21.30 -4.57
CA ARG A 200 1.59 21.38 -4.63
C ARG A 200 0.92 20.42 -3.65
N TYR A 201 1.36 19.15 -3.62
CA TYR A 201 0.84 18.17 -2.67
C TYR A 201 1.15 18.55 -1.22
N LYS A 202 2.37 19.01 -0.92
CA LYS A 202 2.74 19.49 0.41
C LYS A 202 1.80 20.58 0.89
N LYS A 203 1.53 21.59 0.04
CA LYS A 203 0.58 22.67 0.37
C LYS A 203 -0.82 22.14 0.64
N ARG A 204 -1.27 21.13 -0.12
CA ARG A 204 -2.57 20.47 0.11
C ARG A 204 -2.60 19.75 1.46
N TYR A 205 -1.58 18.96 1.77
CA TYR A 205 -1.52 18.16 2.99
C TYR A 205 -1.20 18.95 4.26
N ALA A 206 -0.59 20.13 4.13
CA ALA A 206 -0.37 21.03 5.27
C ALA A 206 -1.68 21.63 5.80
N ARG A 207 -2.76 21.64 4.99
CA ARG A 207 -4.08 22.12 5.40
C ARG A 207 -4.93 21.05 6.09
N VAL A 208 -4.49 19.79 6.04
CA VAL A 208 -5.16 18.69 6.71
C VAL A 208 -4.60 18.66 8.14
N ASN A 209 -5.48 18.74 9.13
CA ASN A 209 -5.08 18.58 10.53
C ASN A 209 -4.61 17.15 10.74
N TRP A 210 -3.30 16.99 10.95
CA TRP A 210 -2.63 15.72 11.24
C TRP A 210 -2.89 15.20 12.66
N SER A 211 -3.74 15.89 13.43
CA SER A 211 -3.98 15.73 14.87
C SER A 211 -5.19 14.86 15.21
N GLY A 212 -5.73 14.08 14.26
CA GLY A 212 -7.02 13.38 14.40
C GLY A 212 -6.98 11.85 14.48
N VAL A 213 -5.90 11.24 14.94
CA VAL A 213 -5.83 9.80 15.30
C VAL A 213 -5.09 9.61 16.61
#